data_AF-A0A5C7QPZ5-F1
#
_entry.id   AF-A0A5C7QPZ5-F1
#
_cell.length_a   1.000
_cell.length_b   1.000
_cell.length_c   1.000
_cell.angle_alpha   90.00
_cell.angle_beta   90.00
_cell.angle_gamma   90.00
#
_symmetry.space_group_name_H-M   'P 1'
#
loop_
_entity.id
_entity.type
_entity.pdbx_description
1 polymer ?
#
loop_
_entity_poly.entity_id
_entity_poly.type
_entity_poly.pdbx_seq_one_letter_code
_entity_poly.pdbx_strand_id
1 'polypeptide(L)'
;MTMKHANPRNQRGVVLITTLLILVVMLIGAVALVRSFDTSMVTAGNLSFKRDLAQQSELAVENILSEFRTGGPLGTRTLRGASDLTRNYSARVLAANPQGIPLALLTDTLTDPQTGSVIGTAAEITAGRGIRLRYVVDRQCSEPGDDSTLGAERCTLVEGGRLPGGSSSQWQRAEQSSGVAAGGAGAGLSGAAPQYVVYRISIRAFGPRGTESFYQTTYGCCDD
;
A
#
# COMPACT_ATOMS: atom_id res chain seq x y z
N MET A 1 14.93 13.79 -97.01
CA MET A 1 13.95 13.16 -96.10
C MET A 1 14.55 11.85 -95.61
N THR A 2 14.99 11.79 -94.34
CA THR A 2 14.33 11.03 -93.23
C THR A 2 14.31 9.51 -93.49
N MET A 3 14.80 8.63 -92.62
CA MET A 3 14.47 8.52 -91.19
C MET A 3 15.63 7.93 -90.36
N LYS A 4 15.82 8.50 -89.16
CA LYS A 4 16.56 7.89 -88.05
C LYS A 4 15.79 6.67 -87.53
N HIS A 5 16.38 5.48 -87.60
CA HIS A 5 15.89 4.33 -86.84
C HIS A 5 16.42 4.40 -85.41
N ALA A 6 15.53 4.61 -84.45
CA ALA A 6 15.85 4.57 -83.03
C ALA A 6 15.87 3.10 -82.57
N ASN A 7 16.98 2.70 -81.95
CA ASN A 7 17.17 1.36 -81.37
C ASN A 7 16.20 1.14 -80.18
N PRO A 8 15.35 0.11 -80.15
CA PRO A 8 14.50 -0.17 -79.01
C PRO A 8 15.37 -0.55 -77.79
N ARG A 9 15.33 0.27 -76.74
CA ARG A 9 15.98 -0.02 -75.46
C ARG A 9 15.25 -1.21 -74.81
N ASN A 10 15.94 -2.35 -74.69
CA ASN A 10 15.46 -3.52 -73.96
C ASN A 10 15.04 -3.13 -72.54
N GLN A 11 13.75 -3.27 -72.23
CA GLN A 11 13.22 -3.03 -70.90
C GLN A 11 13.78 -4.09 -69.95
N ARG A 12 14.60 -3.65 -68.99
CA ARG A 12 15.21 -4.50 -67.98
C ARG A 12 14.14 -4.91 -66.95
N GLY A 13 13.98 -6.20 -66.70
CA GLY A 13 13.08 -6.80 -65.69
C GLY A 13 13.45 -6.50 -64.23
N VAL A 14 13.86 -5.28 -63.90
CA VAL A 14 14.29 -4.85 -62.57
C VAL A 14 13.09 -4.45 -61.69
N VAL A 15 11.94 -4.10 -62.28
CA VAL A 15 10.73 -3.66 -61.55
C VAL A 15 10.18 -4.74 -60.61
N LEU A 16 10.22 -6.01 -61.01
CA LEU A 16 9.75 -7.11 -60.16
C LEU A 16 10.64 -7.29 -58.92
N ILE A 17 11.95 -7.13 -59.09
CA ILE A 17 12.91 -7.30 -57.99
C ILE A 17 12.80 -6.15 -56.99
N THR A 18 12.63 -4.91 -57.46
CA THR A 18 12.47 -3.76 -56.57
C THR A 18 11.14 -3.80 -55.81
N THR A 19 10.04 -4.18 -56.47
CA THR A 19 8.74 -4.36 -55.80
C THR A 19 8.79 -5.47 -54.76
N LEU A 20 9.43 -6.60 -55.04
CA LEU A 20 9.62 -7.68 -54.07
C LEU A 20 10.48 -7.23 -52.88
N LEU A 21 11.57 -6.50 -53.12
CA LEU A 21 12.42 -5.97 -52.04
C LEU A 21 11.63 -5.00 -51.14
N ILE A 22 10.84 -4.11 -51.73
CA ILE A 22 9.96 -3.19 -50.99
C ILE A 22 8.92 -3.97 -50.17
N LEU A 23 8.29 -5.00 -50.74
CA LEU A 23 7.36 -5.88 -50.03
C LEU A 23 8.01 -6.55 -48.83
N VAL A 24 9.23 -7.08 -48.98
CA VAL A 24 9.98 -7.71 -47.89
C VAL A 24 10.28 -6.70 -46.78
N VAL A 25 10.74 -5.49 -47.11
CA VAL A 25 11.00 -4.45 -46.11
C VAL A 25 9.71 -4.06 -45.37
N MET A 26 8.58 -3.90 -46.08
CA MET A 26 7.29 -3.62 -45.44
C MET A 26 6.82 -4.77 -44.54
N LEU A 27 7.02 -6.03 -44.94
CA LEU A 27 6.71 -7.21 -44.12
C LEU A 27 7.52 -7.23 -42.83
N ILE A 28 8.82 -6.95 -42.91
CA ILE A 28 9.69 -6.86 -41.72
C ILE A 28 9.22 -5.73 -40.81
N GLY A 29 8.88 -4.57 -41.38
CA GLY A 29 8.33 -3.43 -40.64
C GLY A 29 7.01 -3.76 -39.94
N ALA A 30 6.09 -4.45 -40.62
CA ALA A 30 4.81 -4.87 -40.05
C ALA A 30 4.98 -5.83 -38.87
N VAL A 31 5.86 -6.83 -38.98
CA VAL A 31 6.16 -7.77 -37.88
C VAL A 31 6.76 -7.06 -36.67
N ALA A 32 7.68 -6.11 -36.91
CA ALA A 32 8.27 -5.30 -35.84
C ALA A 32 7.21 -4.47 -35.10
N LEU A 33 6.25 -3.88 -35.83
CA LEU A 33 5.15 -3.10 -35.25
C LEU A 33 4.20 -3.97 -34.41
N VAL A 34 3.81 -5.16 -34.89
CA VAL A 34 2.94 -6.07 -34.14
C VAL A 34 3.58 -6.44 -32.79
N ARG A 35 4.86 -6.82 -32.80
CA ARG A 35 5.60 -7.14 -31.56
C ARG A 35 5.69 -5.93 -30.61
N SER A 36 5.86 -4.73 -31.17
CA SER A 36 5.90 -3.48 -30.41
C SER A 36 4.55 -3.20 -29.73
N PHE A 37 3.44 -3.40 -30.44
CA PHE A 37 2.10 -3.25 -29.88
C PHE A 37 1.80 -4.27 -28.80
N ASP A 38 2.13 -5.55 -29.01
CA ASP A 38 1.92 -6.59 -28.00
C ASP A 38 2.65 -6.25 -26.69
N THR A 39 3.91 -5.83 -26.79
CA THR A 39 4.72 -5.41 -25.63
C THR A 39 4.12 -4.20 -24.93
N SER A 40 3.66 -3.21 -25.71
CA SER A 40 3.02 -1.99 -25.20
C SER A 40 1.71 -2.29 -24.47
N MET A 41 0.88 -3.18 -25.02
CA MET A 41 -0.39 -3.59 -24.42
C MET A 41 -0.21 -4.37 -23.13
N VAL A 42 0.75 -5.31 -23.07
CA VAL A 42 1.05 -6.06 -21.84
C VAL A 42 1.54 -5.12 -20.74
N THR A 43 2.43 -4.19 -21.08
CA THR A 43 2.95 -3.21 -20.12
C THR A 43 1.84 -2.28 -19.61
N ALA A 44 0.99 -1.78 -20.50
CA ALA A 44 -0.16 -0.96 -20.13
C ALA A 44 -1.15 -1.71 -19.24
N GLY A 45 -1.40 -3.00 -19.51
CA GLY A 45 -2.25 -3.86 -18.70
C GLY A 45 -1.70 -4.11 -17.29
N ASN A 46 -0.40 -4.36 -17.16
CA ASN A 46 0.21 -4.54 -15.83
C ASN A 46 0.17 -3.25 -15.00
N LEU A 47 0.35 -2.09 -15.63
CA LEU A 47 0.21 -0.80 -14.96
C LEU A 47 -1.23 -0.52 -14.54
N SER A 48 -2.22 -0.84 -15.39
CA SER A 48 -3.62 -0.66 -15.04
C SER A 48 -4.03 -1.56 -13.87
N PHE A 49 -3.56 -2.81 -13.83
CA PHE A 49 -3.78 -3.68 -12.67
C PHE A 49 -3.13 -3.12 -11.41
N LYS A 50 -1.88 -2.64 -11.45
CA LYS A 50 -1.24 -2.03 -10.28
C LYS A 50 -1.97 -0.77 -9.78
N ARG A 51 -2.51 0.04 -10.68
CA ARG A 51 -3.33 1.21 -10.34
C ARG A 51 -4.65 0.81 -9.69
N ASP A 52 -5.31 -0.21 -10.22
CA ASP A 52 -6.55 -0.75 -9.63
C ASP A 52 -6.27 -1.34 -8.24
N LEU A 53 -5.19 -2.12 -8.07
CA LEU A 53 -4.78 -2.64 -6.75
C LEU A 53 -4.53 -1.52 -5.73
N ALA A 54 -3.89 -0.43 -6.14
CA ALA A 54 -3.67 0.72 -5.26
C ALA A 54 -4.98 1.39 -4.86
N GLN A 55 -5.85 1.67 -5.83
CA GLN A 55 -7.15 2.29 -5.60
C GLN A 55 -8.04 1.44 -4.68
N GLN A 56 -8.12 0.12 -4.92
CA GLN A 56 -8.90 -0.77 -4.06
C GLN A 56 -8.31 -0.87 -2.64
N SER A 57 -6.98 -0.81 -2.51
CA SER A 57 -6.33 -0.84 -1.20
C SER A 57 -6.59 0.44 -0.40
N GLU A 58 -6.58 1.61 -1.05
CA GLU A 58 -6.95 2.88 -0.42
C GLU A 58 -8.41 2.88 0.04
N LEU A 59 -9.33 2.35 -0.78
CA LEU A 59 -10.73 2.20 -0.38
C LEU A 59 -10.89 1.23 0.80
N ALA A 60 -10.12 0.13 0.81
CA ALA A 60 -10.14 -0.83 1.91
C ALA A 60 -9.63 -0.23 3.22
N VAL A 61 -8.61 0.63 3.18
CA VAL A 61 -8.11 1.35 4.36
C VAL A 61 -9.23 2.14 5.05
N GLU A 62 -10.02 2.89 4.29
CA GLU A 62 -11.13 3.68 4.85
C GLU A 62 -12.20 2.79 5.49
N ASN A 63 -12.56 1.69 4.82
CA ASN A 63 -13.52 0.73 5.36
C ASN A 63 -13.01 0.07 6.65
N ILE A 64 -11.74 -0.37 6.68
CA ILE A 64 -11.10 -0.96 7.86
C ILE A 64 -11.11 0.06 9.02
N LEU A 65 -10.72 1.31 8.75
CA LEU A 65 -10.67 2.35 9.77
C LEU A 65 -12.05 2.70 10.32
N SER A 66 -13.07 2.76 9.46
CA SER A 66 -14.47 2.96 9.85
C SER A 66 -14.97 1.84 10.77
N GLU A 67 -14.70 0.57 10.43
CA GLU A 67 -15.05 -0.57 11.27
C GLU A 67 -14.32 -0.53 12.62
N PHE A 68 -13.02 -0.21 12.59
CA PHE A 68 -12.19 -0.14 13.79
C PHE A 68 -12.69 0.92 14.78
N ARG A 69 -13.20 2.06 14.28
CA ARG A 69 -13.76 3.15 15.09
C ARG A 69 -15.15 2.84 15.65
N THR A 70 -16.05 2.28 14.84
CA THR A 70 -17.47 2.15 15.20
C THR A 70 -17.77 0.93 16.07
N GLY A 71 -16.93 -0.10 16.05
CA GLY A 71 -17.12 -1.29 16.86
C GLY A 71 -15.90 -2.20 17.00
N GLY A 72 -14.72 -1.69 16.66
CA GLY A 72 -13.47 -2.46 16.68
C GLY A 72 -12.48 -1.99 17.75
N PRO A 73 -11.19 -2.34 17.59
CA PRO A 73 -10.16 -2.13 18.60
C PRO A 73 -9.94 -0.68 18.99
N LEU A 74 -10.39 0.29 18.17
CA LEU A 74 -10.20 1.72 18.44
C LEU A 74 -11.33 2.35 19.27
N GLY A 75 -12.41 1.62 19.55
CA GLY A 75 -13.58 2.19 20.23
C GLY A 75 -13.35 2.55 21.70
N THR A 76 -12.45 1.86 22.40
CA THR A 76 -12.09 2.18 23.80
C THR A 76 -10.61 1.93 24.06
N ARG A 77 -10.04 2.58 25.08
CA ARG A 77 -8.63 2.39 25.48
C ARG A 77 -8.29 0.94 25.83
N THR A 78 -9.20 0.24 26.51
CA THR A 78 -9.02 -1.19 26.84
C THR A 78 -8.94 -2.06 25.60
N LEU A 79 -9.78 -1.81 24.58
CA LEU A 79 -9.76 -2.57 23.33
C LEU A 79 -8.49 -2.31 22.51
N ARG A 80 -7.93 -1.09 22.56
CA ARG A 80 -6.64 -0.76 21.92
C ARG A 80 -5.46 -1.49 22.55
N GLY A 81 -5.59 -1.89 23.82
CA GLY A 81 -4.56 -2.62 24.55
C GLY A 81 -4.52 -4.12 24.25
N ALA A 82 -5.54 -4.67 23.58
CA ALA A 82 -5.71 -6.10 23.38
C ALA A 82 -5.82 -6.46 21.90
N SER A 83 -5.06 -7.46 21.45
CA SER A 83 -5.16 -7.96 20.07
C SER A 83 -6.56 -8.54 19.79
N ASP A 84 -7.03 -8.39 18.55
CA ASP A 84 -8.32 -8.91 18.08
C ASP A 84 -8.10 -9.72 16.80
N LEU A 85 -8.10 -11.04 16.96
CA LEU A 85 -7.91 -12.00 15.87
C LEU A 85 -9.05 -11.94 14.84
N THR A 86 -10.26 -11.53 15.25
CA THR A 86 -11.41 -11.47 14.33
C THR A 86 -11.31 -10.30 13.35
N ARG A 87 -10.43 -9.33 13.65
CA ARG A 87 -10.19 -8.11 12.85
C ARG A 87 -8.74 -7.97 12.40
N ASN A 88 -7.97 -9.06 12.45
CA ASN A 88 -6.55 -9.09 12.08
C ASN A 88 -5.72 -8.02 12.79
N TYR A 89 -6.08 -7.71 14.05
CA TYR A 89 -5.48 -6.64 14.83
C TYR A 89 -4.50 -7.18 15.87
N SER A 90 -3.32 -6.57 15.91
CA SER A 90 -2.30 -6.79 16.93
C SER A 90 -2.10 -5.53 17.77
N ALA A 91 -2.22 -5.66 19.10
CA ALA A 91 -1.92 -4.58 20.04
C ALA A 91 -0.42 -4.27 20.20
N ARG A 92 0.44 -5.04 19.53
CA ARG A 92 1.89 -4.82 19.43
C ARG A 92 2.34 -4.81 17.96
N VAL A 93 3.50 -4.22 17.71
CA VAL A 93 4.14 -4.22 16.40
C VAL A 93 4.39 -5.66 15.94
N LEU A 94 4.06 -5.93 14.68
CA LEU A 94 4.28 -7.24 14.09
C LEU A 94 5.72 -7.37 13.60
N ALA A 95 6.29 -8.57 13.78
CA ALA A 95 7.56 -8.93 13.16
C ALA A 95 7.46 -8.76 11.65
N ALA A 96 8.46 -8.11 11.05
CA ALA A 96 8.50 -7.79 9.64
C ALA A 96 9.79 -8.31 9.00
N ASN A 97 9.76 -8.51 7.68
CA ASN A 97 10.96 -8.79 6.90
C ASN A 97 11.85 -7.52 6.78
N PRO A 98 13.06 -7.62 6.20
CA PRO A 98 13.93 -6.45 6.00
C PRO A 98 13.32 -5.31 5.18
N GLN A 99 12.26 -5.58 4.41
CA GLN A 99 11.51 -4.59 3.62
C GLN A 99 10.35 -3.94 4.41
N GLY A 100 10.15 -4.30 5.68
CA GLY A 100 9.11 -3.72 6.54
C GLY A 100 7.72 -4.35 6.39
N ILE A 101 7.59 -5.46 5.65
CA ILE A 101 6.33 -6.18 5.46
C ILE A 101 6.13 -7.16 6.61
N PRO A 102 4.98 -7.12 7.33
CA PRO A 102 4.68 -8.07 8.39
C PRO A 102 4.76 -9.52 7.90
N LEU A 103 5.49 -10.37 8.62
CA LEU A 103 5.70 -11.76 8.23
C LEU A 103 4.39 -12.55 8.16
N ALA A 104 3.45 -12.24 9.05
CA ALA A 104 2.11 -12.83 9.04
C ALA A 104 1.35 -12.57 7.73
N LEU A 105 1.62 -11.46 7.05
CA LEU A 105 0.95 -11.11 5.80
C LEU A 105 1.49 -11.91 4.59
N LEU A 106 2.66 -12.52 4.73
CA LEU A 106 3.28 -13.35 3.70
C LEU A 106 2.70 -14.77 3.66
N THR A 107 1.98 -15.18 4.70
CA THR A 107 1.33 -16.51 4.80
C THR A 107 -0.17 -16.43 4.49
N ASP A 108 -0.77 -17.58 4.15
CA ASP A 108 -2.21 -17.66 3.86
C ASP A 108 -3.11 -17.68 5.09
N THR A 109 -2.55 -17.99 6.25
CA THR A 109 -3.30 -18.14 7.51
C THR A 109 -3.08 -16.97 8.47
N LEU A 110 -2.50 -15.86 8.00
CA LEU A 110 -2.14 -14.71 8.84
C LEU A 110 -1.37 -15.12 10.09
N THR A 111 -0.47 -16.09 9.93
CA THR A 111 0.32 -16.67 11.01
C THR A 111 1.74 -16.14 10.88
N ASP A 112 2.29 -15.67 11.98
CA ASP A 112 3.71 -15.33 12.06
C ASP A 112 4.53 -16.63 11.90
N PRO A 113 5.30 -16.79 10.81
CA PRO A 113 6.05 -18.01 10.54
C PRO A 113 7.18 -18.27 11.52
N GLN A 114 7.61 -17.26 12.28
CA GLN A 114 8.70 -17.40 13.26
C GLN A 114 8.20 -17.93 14.60
N THR A 115 7.01 -17.48 15.02
CA THR A 115 6.44 -17.82 16.33
C THR A 115 5.31 -18.84 16.27
N GLY A 116 4.73 -19.07 15.09
CA GLY A 116 3.51 -19.87 14.91
C GLY A 116 2.25 -19.19 15.43
N SER A 117 2.33 -17.92 15.86
CA SER A 117 1.18 -17.19 16.39
C SER A 117 0.24 -16.79 15.27
N VAL A 118 -1.04 -17.15 15.41
CA VAL A 118 -2.11 -16.63 14.56
C VAL A 118 -2.34 -15.16 14.91
N ILE A 119 -2.33 -14.28 13.92
CA ILE A 119 -2.53 -12.83 14.07
C ILE A 119 -3.95 -12.43 13.66
N GLY A 120 -4.56 -13.19 12.77
CA GLY A 120 -5.85 -12.83 12.19
C GLY A 120 -6.60 -14.02 11.63
N THR A 121 -7.92 -13.90 11.61
CA THR A 121 -8.88 -14.87 11.06
C THR A 121 -9.91 -14.20 10.16
N ALA A 122 -9.84 -12.87 9.99
CA ALA A 122 -10.77 -12.15 9.13
C ALA A 122 -10.55 -12.58 7.67
N ALA A 123 -11.67 -12.74 6.96
CA ALA A 123 -11.65 -13.11 5.56
C ALA A 123 -10.96 -12.03 4.71
N GLU A 124 -10.46 -12.45 3.55
CA GLU A 124 -9.99 -11.50 2.55
C GLU A 124 -11.13 -10.60 2.06
N ILE A 125 -10.80 -9.34 1.82
CA ILE A 125 -11.71 -8.38 1.23
C ILE A 125 -11.75 -8.64 -0.28
N THR A 126 -12.92 -8.97 -0.80
CA THR A 126 -13.15 -9.10 -2.25
C THR A 126 -13.50 -7.73 -2.83
N ALA A 127 -12.56 -7.11 -3.56
CA ALA A 127 -12.73 -5.77 -4.13
C ALA A 127 -13.33 -5.76 -5.55
N GLY A 128 -13.75 -6.94 -6.05
CA GLY A 128 -14.27 -7.11 -7.41
C GLY A 128 -13.18 -7.20 -8.47
N ARG A 129 -13.56 -7.48 -9.73
CA ARG A 129 -12.63 -7.59 -10.89
C ARG A 129 -11.46 -8.57 -10.70
N GLY A 130 -11.64 -9.57 -9.85
CA GLY A 130 -10.59 -10.54 -9.51
C GLY A 130 -9.54 -10.02 -8.54
N ILE A 131 -9.78 -8.89 -7.88
CA ILE A 131 -8.92 -8.34 -6.83
C ILE A 131 -9.37 -8.87 -5.46
N ARG A 132 -8.40 -9.40 -4.70
CA ARG A 132 -8.56 -9.82 -3.31
C ARG A 132 -7.52 -9.11 -2.46
N LEU A 133 -7.92 -8.63 -1.29
CA LEU A 133 -7.03 -7.92 -0.37
C LEU A 133 -6.99 -8.67 0.95
N ARG A 134 -5.79 -8.87 1.47
CA ARG A 134 -5.57 -9.37 2.81
C ARG A 134 -4.90 -8.28 3.63
N TYR A 135 -5.32 -8.07 4.87
CA TYR A 135 -4.77 -7.02 5.71
C TYR A 135 -4.44 -7.51 7.11
N VAL A 136 -3.49 -6.82 7.73
CA VAL A 136 -3.22 -6.87 9.17
C VAL A 136 -3.09 -5.44 9.68
N VAL A 137 -3.53 -5.22 10.91
CA VAL A 137 -3.38 -3.93 11.59
C VAL A 137 -2.53 -4.15 12.82
N ASP A 138 -1.46 -3.37 12.97
CA ASP A 138 -0.61 -3.42 14.14
C ASP A 138 -0.45 -2.06 14.79
N ARG A 139 -0.71 -2.02 16.08
CA ARG A 139 -0.41 -0.87 16.92
C ARG A 139 1.10 -0.77 17.07
N GLN A 140 1.67 0.41 16.84
CA GLN A 140 3.11 0.63 16.89
C GLN A 140 3.61 0.74 18.34
N CYS A 141 3.35 -0.31 19.13
CA CYS A 141 3.84 -0.50 20.49
C CYS A 141 4.64 -1.79 20.57
N SER A 142 5.65 -1.81 21.43
CA SER A 142 6.48 -3.00 21.67
C SER A 142 5.74 -4.12 22.40
N GLU A 143 4.66 -3.81 23.11
CA GLU A 143 3.87 -4.75 23.89
C GLU A 143 2.40 -4.33 23.98
N PRO A 144 1.46 -5.26 24.25
CA PRO A 144 0.07 -4.93 24.52
C PRO A 144 -0.08 -4.22 25.87
N GLY A 145 -1.14 -3.44 26.03
CA GLY A 145 -1.42 -2.75 27.28
C GLY A 145 -2.01 -1.35 27.09
N ASP A 146 -2.26 -0.70 28.22
CA ASP A 146 -2.85 0.63 28.25
C ASP A 146 -1.84 1.71 27.80
N ASP A 147 -2.25 2.53 26.83
CA ASP A 147 -1.49 3.61 26.21
C ASP A 147 -0.95 4.60 27.25
N SER A 148 -1.71 4.84 28.33
CA SER A 148 -1.34 5.71 29.45
C SER A 148 -0.28 5.13 30.38
N THR A 149 0.04 3.84 30.24
CA THR A 149 1.12 3.20 31.00
C THR A 149 2.37 2.98 30.14
N LEU A 150 2.16 2.65 28.86
CA LEU A 150 3.22 2.35 27.90
C LEU A 150 3.97 3.60 27.44
N GLY A 151 3.22 4.66 27.13
CA GLY A 151 3.76 5.96 26.73
C GLY A 151 4.76 5.92 25.57
N ALA A 152 5.57 6.97 25.48
CA ALA A 152 6.57 7.13 24.41
C ALA A 152 7.72 6.12 24.49
N GLU A 153 7.95 5.51 25.66
CA GLU A 153 9.01 4.51 25.85
C GLU A 153 8.70 3.19 25.15
N ARG A 154 7.40 2.85 25.07
CA ARG A 154 6.95 1.56 24.54
C ARG A 154 6.09 1.69 23.29
N CYS A 155 5.64 2.89 22.92
CA CYS A 155 4.83 3.17 21.76
C CYS A 155 5.37 4.31 20.90
N THR A 156 5.20 4.21 19.58
CA THR A 156 5.36 5.33 18.66
C THR A 156 4.16 6.26 18.78
N LEU A 157 4.43 7.51 19.13
CA LEU A 157 3.43 8.57 19.28
C LEU A 157 3.59 9.61 18.18
N VAL A 158 2.46 10.22 17.79
CA VAL A 158 2.42 11.41 16.95
C VAL A 158 1.70 12.52 17.68
N GLU A 159 2.13 13.77 17.47
CA GLU A 159 1.45 14.93 18.01
C GLU A 159 0.08 15.09 17.36
N GLY A 160 -0.94 15.29 18.18
CA GLY A 160 -2.33 15.38 17.77
C GLY A 160 -2.75 16.70 17.12
N GLY A 161 -1.79 17.51 16.69
CA GLY A 161 -2.03 18.85 16.17
C GLY A 161 -2.43 19.86 17.26
N ARG A 162 -2.42 21.14 16.88
CA ARG A 162 -2.84 22.25 17.75
C ARG A 162 -4.37 22.25 17.94
N LEU A 163 -4.82 22.45 19.17
CA LEU A 163 -6.18 22.93 19.43
C LEU A 163 -6.40 24.28 18.72
N PRO A 164 -7.51 24.50 18.00
CA PRO A 164 -7.85 25.81 17.44
C PRO A 164 -7.93 26.87 18.55
N GLY A 165 -7.07 27.90 18.52
CA GLY A 165 -7.19 29.09 19.37
C GLY A 165 -6.17 29.29 20.51
N GLY A 166 -5.16 28.43 20.68
CA GLY A 166 -4.14 28.58 21.73
C GLY A 166 -2.90 29.42 21.35
N SER A 167 -2.35 30.20 22.27
CA SER A 167 -1.06 30.91 22.11
C SER A 167 0.11 30.02 22.52
N SER A 168 1.16 29.94 21.69
CA SER A 168 2.25 28.95 21.76
C SER A 168 3.28 29.17 22.89
N SER A 169 3.14 30.21 23.70
CA SER A 169 4.14 30.63 24.71
C SER A 169 4.08 29.87 26.04
N GLN A 170 3.06 29.05 26.27
CA GLN A 170 2.86 28.26 27.50
C GLN A 170 2.85 26.74 27.25
N TRP A 171 3.08 26.28 26.00
CA TRP A 171 2.97 24.87 25.66
C TRP A 171 4.25 24.13 26.03
N GLN A 172 4.11 23.19 26.95
CA GLN A 172 5.12 22.18 27.23
C GLN A 172 5.20 21.19 26.07
N ARG A 173 6.40 20.63 25.82
CA ARG A 173 6.58 19.67 24.71
C ARG A 173 5.68 18.44 24.92
N ALA A 174 5.29 17.81 23.83
CA ALA A 174 4.57 16.53 23.78
C ALA A 174 5.10 15.46 24.75
N GLU A 175 6.42 15.33 24.89
CA GLU A 175 7.05 14.40 25.83
C GLU A 175 6.74 14.72 27.32
N GLN A 176 6.27 15.93 27.62
CA GLN A 176 5.86 16.40 28.95
C GLN A 176 4.34 16.34 29.17
N SER A 177 3.52 16.21 28.10
CA SER A 177 2.03 16.11 28.14
C SER A 177 1.51 14.72 28.45
N SER A 178 2.41 13.77 28.26
CA SER A 178 2.28 12.37 28.52
C SER A 178 1.58 12.14 29.86
N GLY A 179 0.27 11.89 29.83
CA GLY A 179 -0.53 11.35 30.95
C GLY A 179 0.02 10.01 31.48
N VAL A 180 1.14 9.54 30.95
CA VAL A 180 2.00 8.45 31.42
C VAL A 180 2.86 8.80 32.63
N ALA A 181 2.69 9.98 33.22
CA ALA A 181 3.10 10.21 34.59
C ALA A 181 1.98 9.78 35.56
N ALA A 182 1.69 8.49 35.67
CA ALA A 182 1.16 7.98 36.94
C ALA A 182 2.35 7.88 37.93
N GLY A 183 2.87 9.03 38.38
CA GLY A 183 3.91 9.13 39.41
C GLY A 183 5.16 9.96 39.10
N GLY A 184 5.28 10.54 37.90
CA GLY A 184 6.36 11.46 37.55
C GLY A 184 5.98 12.93 37.73
N ALA A 185 6.97 13.84 37.80
CA ALA A 185 6.80 15.28 38.04
C ALA A 185 5.95 16.05 37.01
N GLY A 186 5.40 15.38 35.98
CA GLY A 186 4.49 15.93 34.97
C GLY A 186 3.03 15.45 35.06
N ALA A 187 2.69 14.66 36.08
CA ALA A 187 1.34 14.15 36.30
C ALA A 187 0.34 15.30 36.54
N GLY A 188 -0.58 15.55 35.59
CA GLY A 188 -1.65 16.53 35.77
C GLY A 188 -1.31 17.97 35.35
N LEU A 189 -0.25 18.18 34.58
CA LEU A 189 0.04 19.50 34.01
C LEU A 189 -0.94 19.81 32.87
N SER A 190 -1.72 20.87 33.04
CA SER A 190 -2.64 21.38 32.01
C SER A 190 -1.87 22.15 30.94
N GLY A 191 -2.13 21.89 29.65
CA GLY A 191 -1.59 22.71 28.54
C GLY A 191 -0.51 22.08 27.68
N ALA A 192 -0.49 20.75 27.55
CA ALA A 192 0.49 20.05 26.76
C ALA A 192 -0.22 19.27 25.63
N ALA A 193 0.37 19.22 24.43
CA ALA A 193 -0.35 18.80 23.22
C ALA A 193 -0.78 17.32 23.30
N PRO A 194 -2.01 16.96 22.86
CA PRO A 194 -2.46 15.57 22.84
C PRO A 194 -1.50 14.72 22.00
N GLN A 195 -1.23 13.49 22.45
CA GLN A 195 -0.40 12.52 21.74
C GLN A 195 -1.27 11.33 21.34
N TYR A 196 -1.14 10.85 20.11
CA TYR A 196 -1.85 9.67 19.65
C TYR A 196 -0.88 8.55 19.33
N VAL A 197 -1.26 7.32 19.68
CA VAL A 197 -0.50 6.13 19.27
C VAL A 197 -0.65 5.92 17.77
N VAL A 198 0.45 5.57 17.11
CA VAL A 198 0.45 5.22 15.69
C VAL A 198 -0.04 3.78 15.50
N TYR A 199 -0.91 3.61 14.51
CA TYR A 199 -1.34 2.31 14.00
C TYR A 199 -0.87 2.18 12.56
N ARG A 200 -0.50 0.96 12.16
CA ARG A 200 -0.11 0.63 10.79
C ARG A 200 -1.08 -0.38 10.22
N ILE A 201 -1.64 -0.08 9.06
CA ILE A 201 -2.39 -1.05 8.25
C ILE A 201 -1.45 -1.52 7.16
N SER A 202 -1.26 -2.83 7.07
CA SER A 202 -0.50 -3.46 5.99
C SER A 202 -1.44 -4.33 5.16
N ILE A 203 -1.48 -4.09 3.86
CA ILE A 203 -2.35 -4.78 2.91
C ILE A 203 -1.48 -5.50 1.87
N ARG A 204 -1.80 -6.77 1.63
CA ARG A 204 -1.33 -7.56 0.51
C ARG A 204 -2.46 -7.68 -0.49
N ALA A 205 -2.27 -7.12 -1.67
CA ALA A 205 -3.26 -7.06 -2.72
C ALA A 205 -2.91 -8.08 -3.81
N PHE A 206 -3.88 -8.94 -4.12
CA PHE A 206 -3.80 -9.94 -5.18
C PHE A 206 -4.67 -9.48 -6.35
N GLY A 207 -4.08 -9.37 -7.53
CA GLY A 207 -4.76 -9.02 -8.76
C GLY A 207 -4.74 -10.14 -9.80
N PRO A 208 -5.39 -9.91 -10.95
CA PRO A 208 -5.35 -10.82 -12.08
C PRO A 208 -3.91 -11.16 -12.52
N ARG A 209 -3.73 -12.34 -13.12
CA ARG A 209 -2.44 -12.82 -13.66
C ARG A 209 -1.31 -12.91 -12.63
N GLY A 210 -1.63 -13.11 -11.36
CA GLY A 210 -0.64 -13.23 -10.29
C GLY A 210 0.04 -11.91 -9.94
N THR A 211 -0.58 -10.77 -10.29
CA THR A 211 -0.08 -9.46 -9.85
C THR A 211 -0.22 -9.37 -8.34
N GLU A 212 0.87 -9.00 -7.66
CA GLU A 212 0.89 -8.82 -6.22
C GLU A 212 1.53 -7.48 -5.88
N SER A 213 0.94 -6.77 -4.93
CA SER A 213 1.50 -5.54 -4.36
C SER A 213 1.21 -5.44 -2.87
N PHE A 214 2.06 -4.71 -2.17
CA PHE A 214 1.92 -4.43 -0.75
C PHE A 214 1.72 -2.92 -0.55
N TYR A 215 0.79 -2.56 0.32
CA TYR A 215 0.50 -1.18 0.69
C TYR A 215 0.54 -1.05 2.20
N GLN A 216 1.16 0.02 2.69
CA GLN A 216 1.18 0.35 4.10
C GLN A 216 0.75 1.79 4.29
N THR A 217 -0.09 2.00 5.27
CA THR A 217 -0.49 3.33 5.72
C THR A 217 -0.44 3.38 7.24
N THR A 218 -0.10 4.54 7.78
CA THR A 218 -0.09 4.78 9.22
C THR A 218 -1.09 5.88 9.56
N TYR A 219 -1.76 5.73 10.70
CA TYR A 219 -2.63 6.75 11.23
C TYR A 219 -2.41 6.92 12.73
N GLY A 220 -2.45 8.16 13.19
CA GLY A 220 -2.61 8.50 14.61
C GLY A 220 -4.09 8.70 14.87
N CYS A 221 -4.61 8.10 15.94
CA CYS A 221 -6.01 8.27 16.31
C CYS A 221 -6.23 8.05 17.81
N CYS A 222 -7.35 8.60 18.27
CA CYS A 222 -8.28 7.95 19.20
C CYS A 222 -8.25 8.40 20.66
N ASP A 223 -7.90 9.66 20.92
CA ASP A 223 -8.40 10.30 22.13
C ASP A 223 -9.18 11.54 21.66
N ASP A 224 -10.49 11.57 21.94
CA ASP A 224 -11.30 12.79 21.83
C ASP A 224 -10.78 13.85 22.83
#